data_AF-A0A2D4WWU0-F1
#
_entry.id   AF-A0A2D4WWU0-F1
#
_cell.length_a   1.000
_cell.length_b   1.000
_cell.length_c   1.000
_cell.angle_alpha   90.00
_cell.angle_beta   90.00
_cell.angle_gamma   90.00
#
_symmetry.space_group_name_H-M   'P 1'
#
loop_
_entity.id
_entity.type
_entity.pdbx_description
1 polymer ?
#
loop_
_entity_poly.entity_id
_entity_poly.type
_entity_poly.pdbx_seq_one_letter_code
_entity_poly.pdbx_strand_id
1 'polypeptide(L)'
;MKNIYTLLALTISFSINAQVSTVNTTASGDNSTAVGESTIASGDTSTAMGLSTTASGDYSTAMGNYTTASEYSSTAMGRETTASGQYSTAMGHRTEASGQYSTAMGYFSNASASQSTAMGNYTIASGYNSTAMGHHTESSDRGSLVIGQYNLLGSTVTNSATEFSTENTAFVIGNGFYDGSNGQITRSDALTVLFDGTTNIAGSVTATSFIGDGSQLTNLPSSSPFSLNTTSGTGIQSPTNTASGDNSTAMGESTIASGDTSTAMGLSTTASGDYSTAMG
;
A
#
# COMPACT_ATOMS: atom_id res chain seq x y z
N MET A 1 26.03 62.31 43.27
CA MET A 1 25.12 62.37 42.11
C MET A 1 25.63 61.42 41.02
N LYS A 2 25.08 60.21 40.96
CA LYS A 2 25.31 59.24 39.87
C LYS A 2 23.93 58.77 39.42
N ASN A 3 23.44 59.36 38.33
CA ASN A 3 22.21 58.92 37.68
C ASN A 3 22.57 57.74 36.78
N ILE A 4 22.18 56.55 37.21
CA ILE A 4 22.22 55.33 36.39
C ILE A 4 20.94 55.32 35.56
N TYR A 5 21.10 55.38 34.24
CA TYR A 5 20.01 55.21 33.28
C TYR A 5 19.57 53.75 33.28
N THR A 6 18.40 53.47 33.87
CA THR A 6 17.76 52.16 33.80
C THR A 6 17.18 51.95 32.41
N LEU A 7 17.63 50.89 31.76
CA LEU A 7 17.20 50.41 30.44
C LEU A 7 15.70 50.11 30.47
N LEU A 8 14.92 50.81 29.63
CA LEU A 8 13.49 50.58 29.47
C LEU A 8 13.28 49.25 28.73
N ALA A 9 13.01 48.17 29.46
CA ALA A 9 12.54 46.93 28.86
C ALA A 9 11.13 47.17 28.29
N LEU A 10 11.03 47.17 26.96
CA LEU A 10 9.77 47.17 26.23
C LEU A 10 9.06 45.83 26.47
N THR A 11 8.29 45.74 27.56
CA THR A 11 7.34 44.65 27.77
C THR A 11 6.21 44.82 26.75
N ILE A 12 6.19 43.97 25.73
CA ILE A 12 5.00 43.79 24.89
C ILE A 12 3.96 43.07 25.75
N SER A 13 3.01 43.82 26.28
CA SER A 13 1.84 43.25 26.96
C SER A 13 0.96 42.55 25.93
N PHE A 14 0.95 41.21 25.92
CA PHE A 14 -0.14 40.45 25.31
C PHE A 14 -1.39 40.65 26.18
N SER A 15 -2.52 41.00 25.54
CA SER A 15 -3.81 41.17 26.19
C SER A 15 -4.23 39.90 26.94
N ILE A 16 -4.17 39.95 28.28
CA ILE A 16 -4.54 38.87 29.18
C ILE A 16 -6.07 38.85 29.31
N ASN A 17 -6.76 38.24 28.35
CA ASN A 17 -8.17 37.85 28.46
C ASN A 17 -8.40 36.33 28.25
N ALA A 18 -7.32 35.54 28.19
CA ALA A 18 -7.38 34.09 28.30
C ALA A 18 -6.85 33.69 29.68
N GLN A 19 -7.60 32.87 30.42
CA GLN A 19 -7.14 32.27 31.67
C GLN A 19 -5.72 31.71 31.53
N VAL A 20 -4.78 32.20 32.33
CA VAL A 20 -3.54 31.46 32.62
C VAL A 20 -3.93 30.29 33.53
N SER A 21 -4.39 29.21 32.90
CA SER A 21 -4.46 27.88 33.49
C SER A 21 -3.24 27.10 33.01
N THR A 22 -2.04 27.56 33.35
CA THR A 22 -0.80 26.79 33.15
C THR A 22 -0.67 25.79 34.29
N VAL A 23 -1.53 24.76 34.27
CA VAL A 23 -1.35 23.60 35.13
C VAL A 23 -0.49 22.61 34.33
N ASN A 24 0.74 22.37 34.79
CA ASN A 24 1.68 21.35 34.31
C ASN A 24 2.27 21.52 32.89
N THR A 25 2.68 22.74 32.50
CA THR A 25 3.51 22.93 31.30
C THR A 25 5.01 22.89 31.66
N THR A 26 5.77 22.01 31.01
CA THR A 26 7.21 21.84 31.23
C THR A 26 7.97 21.93 29.91
N ALA A 27 8.90 22.88 29.81
CA ALA A 27 9.91 22.93 28.75
C ALA A 27 11.29 22.77 29.42
N SER A 28 11.89 21.59 29.31
CA SER A 28 13.14 21.24 30.02
C SER A 28 14.33 20.91 29.11
N GLY A 29 14.09 20.70 27.80
CA GLY A 29 15.17 20.54 26.83
C GLY A 29 15.75 21.88 26.40
N ASP A 30 17.00 21.91 25.94
CA ASP A 30 17.63 23.13 25.44
C ASP A 30 16.87 23.64 24.22
N ASN A 31 16.56 24.94 24.16
CA ASN A 31 15.77 25.55 23.07
C ASN A 31 14.36 24.94 22.87
N SER A 32 13.81 24.23 23.86
CA SER A 32 12.47 23.63 23.76
C SER A 32 11.34 24.65 23.93
N THR A 33 10.16 24.32 23.38
CA THR A 33 8.95 25.14 23.48
C THR A 33 7.78 24.27 23.97
N ALA A 34 7.14 24.66 25.08
CA ALA A 34 5.92 24.02 25.58
C ALA A 34 4.79 25.05 25.74
N VAL A 35 3.64 24.81 25.11
CA VAL A 35 2.49 25.73 25.12
C VAL A 35 1.17 24.97 25.29
N GLY A 36 0.44 25.21 26.38
CA GLY A 36 -0.91 24.67 26.58
C GLY A 36 -1.17 24.17 28.00
N GLU A 37 -1.91 23.08 28.16
CA GLU A 37 -2.18 22.45 29.47
C GLU A 37 -1.55 21.05 29.51
N SER A 38 -0.85 20.72 30.60
CA SER A 38 -0.19 19.41 30.75
C SER A 38 0.78 19.05 29.62
N THR A 39 1.44 20.05 29.02
CA THR A 39 2.38 19.84 27.89
C THR A 39 3.82 19.67 28.37
N ILE A 40 4.54 18.69 27.84
CA ILE A 40 5.94 18.40 28.20
C ILE A 40 6.80 18.44 26.94
N ALA A 41 7.73 19.39 26.85
CA ALA A 41 8.79 19.43 25.84
C ALA A 41 10.14 19.19 26.54
N SER A 42 10.60 17.93 26.55
CA SER A 42 11.79 17.52 27.31
C SER A 42 13.00 17.19 26.45
N GLY A 43 12.84 17.03 25.13
CA GLY A 43 13.97 16.86 24.21
C GLY A 43 14.57 18.19 23.77
N ASP A 44 15.82 18.19 23.34
CA ASP A 44 16.48 19.41 22.86
C ASP A 44 15.85 19.88 21.55
N THR A 45 15.61 21.19 21.42
CA THR A 45 14.91 21.81 20.27
C THR A 45 13.51 21.23 20.03
N SER A 46 12.91 20.58 21.04
CA SER A 46 11.57 19.98 20.92
C SER A 46 10.45 21.02 21.03
N THR A 47 9.30 20.72 20.43
CA THR A 47 8.09 21.56 20.52
C THR A 47 6.89 20.73 20.96
N ALA A 48 6.26 21.08 22.08
CA ALA A 48 5.01 20.50 22.56
C ALA A 48 3.91 21.58 22.62
N MET A 49 2.77 21.39 21.95
CA MET A 49 1.69 22.38 21.93
C MET A 49 0.29 21.75 22.02
N GLY A 50 -0.53 22.17 22.99
CA GLY A 50 -1.95 21.81 23.11
C GLY A 50 -2.35 21.26 24.47
N LEU A 51 -3.09 20.15 24.54
CA LEU A 51 -3.56 19.55 25.79
C LEU A 51 -2.98 18.15 25.96
N SER A 52 -2.22 17.94 27.03
CA SER A 52 -1.58 16.65 27.36
C SER A 52 -0.65 16.15 26.25
N THR A 53 0.20 17.03 25.71
CA THR A 53 1.14 16.70 24.63
C THR A 53 2.55 16.50 25.14
N THR A 54 3.26 15.48 24.67
CA THR A 54 4.64 15.17 25.09
C THR A 54 5.56 15.11 23.88
N ALA A 55 6.55 15.99 23.81
CA ALA A 55 7.67 15.96 22.87
C ALA A 55 8.96 15.65 23.65
N SER A 56 9.32 14.36 23.76
CA SER A 56 10.45 13.93 24.59
C SER A 56 11.70 13.56 23.80
N GLY A 57 11.60 13.39 22.49
CA GLY A 57 12.76 13.19 21.63
C GLY A 57 13.45 14.50 21.24
N ASP A 58 14.75 14.47 21.01
CA ASP A 58 15.45 15.64 20.47
C ASP A 58 14.92 15.97 19.07
N TYR A 59 14.76 17.26 18.78
CA TYR A 59 14.15 17.80 17.56
C TYR A 59 12.71 17.32 17.30
N SER A 60 12.05 16.73 18.31
CA SER A 60 10.69 16.22 18.16
C SER A 60 9.63 17.31 18.20
N THR A 61 8.48 17.06 17.57
CA THR A 61 7.33 17.97 17.59
C THR A 61 6.06 17.20 17.94
N ALA A 62 5.37 17.58 19.02
CA ALA A 62 4.08 17.05 19.43
C ALA A 62 3.03 18.18 19.50
N MET A 63 1.97 18.12 18.68
CA MET A 63 0.97 19.18 18.66
C MET A 63 -0.46 18.65 18.59
N GLY A 64 -1.33 19.14 19.48
CA GLY A 64 -2.76 18.85 19.50
C GLY A 64 -3.25 18.34 20.86
N ASN A 65 -3.96 17.21 20.91
CA ASN A 65 -4.55 16.69 22.14
C ASN A 65 -4.14 15.23 22.39
N TYR A 66 -3.50 14.93 23.52
CA TYR A 66 -2.97 13.59 23.83
C TYR A 66 -1.99 13.08 22.76
N THR A 67 -1.05 13.92 22.32
CA THR A 67 -0.08 13.57 21.29
C THR A 67 1.30 13.33 21.89
N THR A 68 2.00 12.28 21.43
CA THR A 68 3.34 11.92 21.92
C THR A 68 4.33 11.78 20.77
N ALA A 69 5.40 12.57 20.77
CA ALA A 69 6.56 12.41 19.91
C ALA A 69 7.77 12.06 20.79
N SER A 70 8.12 10.78 20.87
CA SER A 70 9.04 10.29 21.90
C SER A 70 10.48 10.06 21.45
N GLU A 71 10.73 10.07 20.15
CA GLU A 71 12.02 9.69 19.55
C GLU A 71 12.67 10.83 18.78
N TYR A 72 13.96 10.65 18.47
CA TYR A 72 14.76 11.62 17.72
C TYR A 72 14.07 12.04 16.41
N SER A 73 13.88 13.35 16.23
CA SER A 73 13.21 13.96 15.08
C SER A 73 11.82 13.39 14.76
N SER A 74 11.11 12.84 15.76
CA SER A 74 9.75 12.35 15.53
C SER A 74 8.71 13.48 15.57
N THR A 75 7.64 13.34 14.79
CA THR A 75 6.58 14.35 14.69
C THR A 75 5.21 13.73 14.92
N ALA A 76 4.47 14.16 15.94
CA ALA A 76 3.12 13.73 16.24
C ALA A 76 2.15 14.93 16.20
N MET A 77 1.12 14.89 15.35
CA MET A 77 0.17 16.01 15.22
C MET A 77 -1.28 15.54 15.15
N GLY A 78 -2.17 16.12 15.97
CA GLY A 78 -3.61 15.88 15.93
C GLY A 78 -4.19 15.46 17.27
N ARG A 79 -4.96 14.37 17.32
CA ARG A 79 -5.56 13.87 18.57
C ARG A 79 -5.24 12.40 18.81
N GLU A 80 -4.74 12.07 20.00
CA GLU A 80 -4.39 10.71 20.38
C GLU A 80 -3.34 10.08 19.42
N THR A 81 -2.37 10.88 18.97
CA THR A 81 -1.35 10.45 17.99
C THR A 81 0.00 10.15 18.63
N THR A 82 0.67 9.08 18.21
CA THR A 82 1.98 8.67 18.75
C THR A 82 3.00 8.48 17.63
N ALA A 83 4.11 9.22 17.70
CA ALA A 83 5.29 9.05 16.85
C ALA A 83 6.47 8.58 17.71
N SER A 84 6.67 7.27 17.77
CA SER A 84 7.62 6.58 18.66
C SER A 84 8.74 5.86 17.92
N GLY A 85 8.84 6.03 16.59
CA GLY A 85 10.04 5.68 15.83
C GLY A 85 10.95 6.88 15.61
N GLN A 86 12.27 6.68 15.53
CA GLN A 86 13.18 7.77 15.12
C GLN A 86 12.84 8.23 13.71
N TYR A 87 12.80 9.54 13.49
CA TYR A 87 12.38 10.18 12.23
C TYR A 87 10.93 9.84 11.80
N SER A 88 10.11 9.32 12.71
CA SER A 88 8.72 8.95 12.37
C SER A 88 7.79 10.17 12.33
N THR A 89 6.72 10.06 11.55
CA THR A 89 5.66 11.08 11.49
C THR A 89 4.29 10.43 11.69
N ALA A 90 3.55 10.86 12.73
CA ALA A 90 2.17 10.47 12.98
C ALA A 90 1.26 11.71 12.90
N MET A 91 0.25 11.72 12.02
CA MET A 91 -0.67 12.86 11.87
C MET A 91 -2.13 12.44 11.73
N GLY A 92 -3.02 12.98 12.56
CA GLY A 92 -4.47 12.81 12.43
C GLY A 92 -5.16 12.45 13.75
N HIS A 93 -6.00 11.43 13.78
CA HIS A 93 -6.71 10.99 14.98
C HIS A 93 -6.46 9.50 15.26
N ARG A 94 -5.87 9.18 16.42
CA ARG A 94 -5.47 7.81 16.78
C ARG A 94 -4.47 7.19 15.81
N THR A 95 -3.51 7.96 15.34
CA THR A 95 -2.47 7.47 14.43
C THR A 95 -1.21 7.09 15.19
N GLU A 96 -0.56 6.01 14.79
CA GLU A 96 0.66 5.51 15.41
C GLU A 96 1.75 5.26 14.36
N ALA A 97 2.91 5.90 14.52
CA ALA A 97 4.10 5.67 13.72
C ALA A 97 5.24 5.20 14.65
N SER A 98 5.40 3.89 14.81
CA SER A 98 6.36 3.27 15.74
C SER A 98 7.60 2.69 15.06
N GLY A 99 7.58 2.53 13.74
CA GLY A 99 8.76 2.16 12.97
C GLY A 99 9.74 3.32 12.76
N GLN A 100 11.04 3.01 12.69
CA GLN A 100 12.05 3.99 12.28
C GLN A 100 11.75 4.51 10.87
N TYR A 101 11.81 5.82 10.64
CA TYR A 101 11.43 6.48 9.37
C TYR A 101 9.97 6.20 8.92
N SER A 102 9.10 5.72 9.82
CA SER A 102 7.73 5.38 9.42
C SER A 102 6.83 6.61 9.36
N THR A 103 5.77 6.54 8.55
CA THR A 103 4.79 7.62 8.42
C THR A 103 3.37 7.07 8.55
N ALA A 104 2.61 7.53 9.54
CA ALA A 104 1.20 7.21 9.73
C ALA A 104 0.34 8.47 9.63
N MET A 105 -0.63 8.51 8.71
CA MET A 105 -1.49 9.69 8.53
C MET A 105 -2.96 9.33 8.31
N GLY A 106 -3.87 9.94 9.08
CA GLY A 106 -5.32 9.79 8.91
C GLY A 106 -6.06 9.43 10.20
N TYR A 107 -6.92 8.40 10.18
CA TYR A 107 -7.74 7.96 11.31
C TYR A 107 -7.46 6.50 11.62
N PHE A 108 -6.97 6.19 12.82
CA PHE A 108 -6.56 4.82 13.18
C PHE A 108 -5.52 4.19 12.22
N SER A 109 -4.65 5.01 11.64
CA SER A 109 -3.53 4.52 10.81
C SER A 109 -2.35 4.09 11.67
N ASN A 110 -1.76 2.94 11.38
CA ASN A 110 -0.62 2.38 12.11
C ASN A 110 0.53 1.99 11.15
N ALA A 111 1.67 2.65 11.29
CA ALA A 111 2.91 2.34 10.57
C ALA A 111 3.97 1.82 11.56
N SER A 112 3.98 0.50 11.79
CA SER A 112 4.76 -0.15 12.85
C SER A 112 6.11 -0.70 12.41
N ALA A 113 6.34 -0.82 11.11
CA ALA A 113 7.59 -1.32 10.54
C ALA A 113 8.55 -0.20 10.12
N SER A 114 9.84 -0.53 10.06
CA SER A 114 10.86 0.40 9.58
C SER A 114 10.57 0.82 8.14
N GLN A 115 10.66 2.12 7.88
CA GLN A 115 10.40 2.76 6.59
C GLN A 115 8.99 2.50 6.02
N SER A 116 8.03 2.12 6.87
CA SER A 116 6.66 1.84 6.43
C SER A 116 5.79 3.09 6.37
N THR A 117 4.78 3.10 5.52
CA THR A 117 3.84 4.21 5.35
C THR A 117 2.40 3.71 5.44
N ALA A 118 1.61 4.23 6.39
CA ALA A 118 0.18 3.94 6.52
C ALA A 118 -0.63 5.23 6.37
N MET A 119 -1.46 5.35 5.33
CA MET A 119 -2.22 6.57 5.05
C MET A 119 -3.70 6.30 4.77
N GLY A 120 -4.58 6.82 5.61
CA GLY A 120 -6.03 6.75 5.38
C GLY A 120 -6.83 6.44 6.64
N ASN A 121 -7.80 5.53 6.55
CA ASN A 121 -8.71 5.20 7.64
C ASN A 121 -8.58 3.70 7.96
N TYR A 122 -8.16 3.37 9.19
CA TYR A 122 -7.84 1.99 9.60
C TYR A 122 -6.80 1.30 8.70
N THR A 123 -5.75 2.01 8.31
CA THR A 123 -4.67 1.47 7.47
C THR A 123 -3.51 0.95 8.31
N ILE A 124 -2.98 -0.23 8.01
CA ILE A 124 -1.86 -0.86 8.74
C ILE A 124 -0.70 -1.13 7.78
N ALA A 125 0.50 -0.64 8.09
CA ALA A 125 1.74 -0.94 7.36
C ALA A 125 2.77 -1.58 8.31
N SER A 126 2.80 -2.91 8.31
CA SER A 126 3.57 -3.76 9.24
C SER A 126 4.75 -4.49 8.58
N GLY A 127 4.90 -4.37 7.26
CA GLY A 127 6.07 -4.85 6.52
C GLY A 127 7.19 -3.79 6.42
N TYR A 128 8.46 -4.21 6.41
CA TYR A 128 9.57 -3.28 6.19
C TYR A 128 9.44 -2.62 4.82
N ASN A 129 9.67 -1.30 4.71
CA ASN A 129 9.49 -0.54 3.46
C ASN A 129 8.08 -0.63 2.85
N SER A 130 7.07 -1.09 3.60
CA SER A 130 5.74 -1.33 3.04
C SER A 130 4.89 -0.06 3.04
N THR A 131 3.89 0.01 2.16
CA THR A 131 2.97 1.14 2.07
C THR A 131 1.52 0.65 2.01
N ALA A 132 0.69 1.08 2.96
CA ALA A 132 -0.76 0.87 2.95
C ALA A 132 -1.49 2.20 2.79
N MET A 133 -2.37 2.32 1.80
CA MET A 133 -3.17 3.53 1.58
C MET A 133 -4.65 3.22 1.29
N GLY A 134 -5.57 3.89 1.98
CA GLY A 134 -7.00 3.78 1.71
C GLY A 134 -7.85 3.53 2.94
N HIS A 135 -8.79 2.58 2.86
CA HIS A 135 -9.76 2.30 3.92
C HIS A 135 -9.73 0.83 4.35
N HIS A 136 -9.39 0.56 5.61
CA HIS A 136 -9.26 -0.80 6.16
C HIS A 136 -8.26 -1.68 5.37
N THR A 137 -7.16 -1.08 4.93
CA THR A 137 -6.11 -1.76 4.17
C THR A 137 -4.93 -2.19 5.05
N GLU A 138 -4.34 -3.35 4.78
CA GLU A 138 -3.17 -3.86 5.49
C GLU A 138 -2.06 -4.31 4.53
N SER A 139 -0.85 -3.80 4.73
CA SER A 139 0.37 -4.10 3.99
C SER A 139 1.42 -4.72 4.93
N SER A 140 1.54 -6.04 4.89
CA SER A 140 2.36 -6.85 5.81
C SER A 140 3.67 -7.34 5.20
N ASP A 141 3.76 -7.44 3.88
CA ASP A 141 4.98 -7.91 3.21
C ASP A 141 6.01 -6.80 3.06
N ARG A 142 7.29 -7.17 3.15
CA ARG A 142 8.40 -6.26 2.91
C ARG A 142 8.34 -5.67 1.50
N GLY A 143 8.36 -4.35 1.40
CA GLY A 143 8.38 -3.60 0.14
C GLY A 143 7.05 -3.59 -0.61
N SER A 144 5.98 -4.12 0.00
CA SER A 144 4.66 -4.18 -0.65
C SER A 144 3.96 -2.83 -0.69
N LEU A 145 3.14 -2.61 -1.71
CA LEU A 145 2.21 -1.50 -1.82
C LEU A 145 0.77 -2.03 -1.86
N VAL A 146 -0.04 -1.63 -0.89
CA VAL A 146 -1.46 -1.99 -0.82
C VAL A 146 -2.31 -0.72 -0.87
N ILE A 147 -3.24 -0.67 -1.83
CA ILE A 147 -4.17 0.45 -1.97
C ILE A 147 -5.63 -0.03 -2.00
N GLY A 148 -6.57 0.91 -1.93
CA GLY A 148 -8.00 0.65 -2.13
C GLY A 148 -8.75 0.48 -0.81
N GLN A 149 -9.58 -0.56 -0.71
CA GLN A 149 -10.37 -0.80 0.50
C GLN A 149 -10.51 -2.28 0.81
N TYR A 150 -10.49 -2.60 2.11
CA TYR A 150 -10.76 -3.95 2.63
C TYR A 150 -10.06 -5.06 1.83
N ASN A 151 -8.74 -4.93 1.59
CA ASN A 151 -7.96 -6.00 0.98
C ASN A 151 -8.02 -7.27 1.84
N LEU A 152 -7.71 -8.42 1.24
CA LEU A 152 -7.49 -9.64 2.00
C LEU A 152 -6.36 -9.41 3.01
N LEU A 153 -6.64 -9.73 4.28
CA LEU A 153 -5.68 -9.51 5.38
C LEU A 153 -4.38 -10.23 5.07
N GLY A 154 -3.26 -9.57 5.37
CA GLY A 154 -1.93 -10.18 5.29
C GLY A 154 -1.57 -10.60 3.88
N SER A 155 -1.16 -9.63 3.03
CA SER A 155 -0.49 -9.98 1.78
C SER A 155 0.56 -11.04 2.11
N THR A 156 0.44 -12.15 1.39
CA THR A 156 0.69 -13.52 1.85
C THR A 156 2.03 -13.68 2.54
N VAL A 157 2.08 -13.49 3.86
CA VAL A 157 3.30 -13.74 4.64
C VAL A 157 3.51 -15.25 4.65
N THR A 158 4.24 -15.76 3.66
CA THR A 158 4.68 -17.14 3.70
C THR A 158 5.89 -17.27 4.62
N ASN A 159 6.72 -16.22 4.83
CA ASN A 159 7.97 -16.40 5.59
C ASN A 159 8.52 -15.24 6.48
N SER A 160 8.27 -13.94 6.27
CA SER A 160 8.70 -12.87 7.22
C SER A 160 8.28 -11.46 6.78
N ALA A 161 7.92 -10.57 7.72
CA ALA A 161 7.68 -9.13 7.48
C ALA A 161 8.97 -8.31 7.26
N THR A 162 10.15 -8.92 7.47
CA THR A 162 11.46 -8.24 7.43
C THR A 162 12.42 -8.76 6.36
N GLU A 163 12.15 -9.94 5.78
CA GLU A 163 12.99 -10.52 4.73
C GLU A 163 12.34 -10.36 3.35
N PHE A 164 13.18 -10.28 2.31
CA PHE A 164 12.68 -10.20 0.94
C PHE A 164 12.43 -11.62 0.43
N SER A 165 11.25 -11.84 -0.18
CA SER A 165 10.88 -13.08 -0.83
C SER A 165 10.17 -12.76 -2.14
N THR A 166 10.50 -13.49 -3.21
CA THR A 166 9.82 -13.34 -4.51
C THR A 166 8.39 -13.85 -4.47
N GLU A 167 8.05 -14.70 -3.50
CA GLU A 167 6.69 -15.19 -3.28
C GLU A 167 5.80 -14.20 -2.53
N ASN A 168 6.40 -13.15 -1.95
CA ASN A 168 5.63 -12.11 -1.28
C ASN A 168 4.94 -11.23 -2.32
N THR A 169 3.86 -10.60 -1.86
CA THR A 169 3.10 -9.65 -2.64
C THR A 169 3.87 -8.33 -2.76
N ALA A 170 4.02 -7.86 -3.99
CA ALA A 170 4.62 -6.56 -4.31
C ALA A 170 3.55 -5.46 -4.39
N PHE A 171 2.39 -5.76 -4.98
CA PHE A 171 1.31 -4.80 -5.16
C PHE A 171 -0.08 -5.43 -5.00
N VAL A 172 -0.98 -4.72 -4.32
CA VAL A 172 -2.38 -5.14 -4.13
C VAL A 172 -3.32 -3.96 -4.29
N ILE A 173 -4.43 -4.17 -5.00
CA ILE A 173 -5.59 -3.27 -5.00
C ILE A 173 -6.75 -3.99 -4.31
N GLY A 174 -7.04 -3.62 -3.06
CA GLY A 174 -8.21 -4.11 -2.34
C GLY A 174 -9.51 -3.52 -2.89
N ASN A 175 -10.51 -4.36 -3.10
CA ASN A 175 -11.86 -3.97 -3.52
C ASN A 175 -12.96 -4.58 -2.64
N GLY A 176 -12.63 -5.01 -1.43
CA GLY A 176 -13.59 -5.48 -0.47
C GLY A 176 -14.55 -4.36 -0.05
N PHE A 177 -15.59 -4.67 0.70
CA PHE A 177 -16.59 -3.71 1.11
C PHE A 177 -17.21 -4.06 2.47
N TYR A 178 -17.82 -3.06 3.07
CA TYR A 178 -18.70 -3.21 4.22
C TYR A 178 -20.15 -3.15 3.74
N ASP A 179 -20.92 -4.20 4.03
CA ASP A 179 -22.35 -4.24 3.80
C ASP A 179 -23.08 -3.65 5.01
N GLY A 180 -23.55 -2.42 4.86
CA GLY A 180 -24.27 -1.71 5.92
C GLY A 180 -25.63 -2.31 6.27
N SER A 181 -26.17 -3.24 5.47
CA SER A 181 -27.47 -3.86 5.74
C SER A 181 -27.40 -4.97 6.80
N ASN A 182 -26.28 -5.67 6.88
CA ASN A 182 -26.04 -6.79 7.80
C ASN A 182 -24.78 -6.61 8.67
N GLY A 183 -24.01 -5.55 8.46
CA GLY A 183 -22.80 -5.24 9.20
C GLY A 183 -21.60 -6.12 8.83
N GLN A 184 -21.67 -6.88 7.74
CA GLN A 184 -20.61 -7.77 7.31
C GLN A 184 -19.50 -7.01 6.55
N ILE A 185 -18.25 -7.36 6.82
CA ILE A 185 -17.10 -6.95 6.01
C ILE A 185 -16.74 -8.11 5.09
N THR A 186 -16.76 -7.88 3.78
CA THR A 186 -16.22 -8.79 2.77
C THR A 186 -14.89 -8.24 2.31
N ARG A 187 -13.81 -8.99 2.53
CA ARG A 187 -12.48 -8.63 2.05
C ARG A 187 -12.20 -9.27 0.70
N SER A 188 -11.59 -8.53 -0.20
CA SER A 188 -11.21 -9.03 -1.52
C SER A 188 -10.15 -8.14 -2.17
N ASP A 189 -9.40 -8.75 -3.09
CA ASP A 189 -8.40 -8.07 -3.90
C ASP A 189 -8.84 -8.11 -5.37
N ALA A 190 -8.84 -6.94 -6.03
CA ALA A 190 -9.10 -6.84 -7.47
C ALA A 190 -7.89 -7.25 -8.31
N LEU A 191 -6.69 -6.92 -7.81
CA LEU A 191 -5.41 -7.13 -8.46
C LEU A 191 -4.36 -7.48 -7.39
N THR A 192 -3.58 -8.53 -7.63
CA THR A 192 -2.37 -8.83 -6.87
C THR A 192 -1.21 -9.06 -7.83
N VAL A 193 -0.03 -8.58 -7.46
CA VAL A 193 1.24 -8.81 -8.16
C VAL A 193 2.27 -9.28 -7.13
N LEU A 194 2.92 -10.41 -7.38
CA LEU A 194 4.03 -10.92 -6.58
C LEU A 194 5.37 -10.38 -7.11
N PHE A 195 6.41 -10.45 -6.28
CA PHE A 195 7.76 -10.03 -6.68
C PHE A 195 8.41 -10.92 -7.76
N ASP A 196 7.91 -12.14 -7.98
CA ASP A 196 8.29 -13.01 -9.11
C ASP A 196 7.64 -12.62 -10.46
N GLY A 197 6.71 -11.65 -10.45
CA GLY A 197 5.96 -11.19 -11.63
C GLY A 197 4.59 -11.86 -11.81
N THR A 198 4.24 -12.86 -11.01
CA THR A 198 2.92 -13.50 -11.03
C THR A 198 1.85 -12.45 -10.73
N THR A 199 0.86 -12.31 -11.61
CA THR A 199 -0.22 -11.33 -11.50
C THR A 199 -1.58 -12.01 -11.53
N ASN A 200 -2.42 -11.73 -10.54
CA ASN A 200 -3.80 -12.22 -10.49
C ASN A 200 -4.78 -11.05 -10.59
N ILE A 201 -5.77 -11.17 -11.48
CA ILE A 201 -6.86 -10.20 -11.65
C ILE A 201 -8.17 -10.95 -11.44
N ALA A 202 -8.97 -10.51 -10.47
CA ALA A 202 -10.22 -11.19 -10.10
C ALA A 202 -11.35 -10.96 -11.12
N GLY A 203 -11.26 -9.89 -11.91
CA GLY A 203 -12.26 -9.50 -12.91
C GLY A 203 -11.84 -9.75 -14.36
N SER A 204 -12.52 -9.11 -15.30
CA SER A 204 -12.16 -9.15 -16.72
C SER A 204 -11.02 -8.18 -17.05
N VAL A 205 -10.17 -8.56 -18.00
CA VAL A 205 -9.14 -7.70 -18.57
C VAL A 205 -9.59 -7.24 -19.95
N THR A 206 -9.74 -5.94 -20.15
CA THR A 206 -10.01 -5.35 -21.46
C THR A 206 -8.75 -4.66 -21.96
N ALA A 207 -8.25 -5.03 -23.14
CA ALA A 207 -7.07 -4.45 -23.75
C ALA A 207 -7.38 -3.90 -25.15
N THR A 208 -6.81 -2.75 -25.49
CA THR A 208 -6.91 -2.19 -26.85
C THR A 208 -5.90 -2.82 -27.82
N SER A 209 -4.84 -3.43 -27.30
CA SER A 209 -3.84 -4.19 -28.05
C SER A 209 -3.06 -5.12 -27.12
N PHE A 210 -2.63 -6.27 -27.63
CA PHE A 210 -1.63 -7.14 -26.98
C PHE A 210 -0.31 -7.06 -27.76
N ILE A 211 0.82 -6.96 -27.05
CA ILE A 211 2.17 -6.98 -27.64
C ILE A 211 2.81 -8.32 -27.26
N GLY A 212 3.21 -9.09 -28.27
CA GLY A 212 3.71 -10.46 -28.12
C GLY A 212 3.04 -11.41 -29.11
N ASP A 213 3.50 -12.64 -29.15
CA ASP A 213 2.95 -13.70 -30.02
C ASP A 213 1.76 -14.45 -29.39
N GLY A 214 1.40 -14.13 -28.14
CA GLY A 214 0.31 -14.78 -27.40
C GLY A 214 0.64 -16.21 -26.94
N SER A 215 1.86 -16.69 -27.15
CA SER A 215 2.29 -18.06 -26.79
C SER A 215 2.19 -18.37 -25.29
N GLN A 216 2.28 -17.34 -24.45
CA GLN A 216 2.16 -17.46 -22.99
C GLN A 216 0.71 -17.33 -22.49
N LEU A 217 -0.26 -17.09 -23.40
CA LEU A 217 -1.68 -17.12 -23.06
C LEU A 217 -2.15 -18.57 -23.01
N THR A 218 -1.97 -19.18 -21.85
CA THR A 218 -2.34 -20.58 -21.57
C THR A 218 -3.61 -20.63 -20.70
N ASN A 219 -4.19 -21.82 -20.54
CA ASN A 219 -5.39 -22.04 -19.71
C ASN A 219 -6.62 -21.21 -20.13
N LEU A 220 -6.76 -20.94 -21.42
CA LEU A 220 -7.99 -20.36 -21.96
C LEU A 220 -9.18 -21.31 -21.72
N PRO A 221 -10.39 -20.77 -21.51
CA PRO A 221 -11.58 -21.59 -21.28
C PRO A 221 -11.80 -22.58 -22.42
N SER A 222 -12.31 -23.78 -22.11
CA SER A 222 -12.58 -24.86 -23.08
C SER A 222 -13.55 -24.49 -24.20
N SER A 223 -14.31 -23.40 -24.02
CA SER A 223 -15.17 -22.79 -25.02
C SER A 223 -14.43 -21.89 -26.02
N SER A 224 -13.11 -21.65 -25.87
CA SER A 224 -12.31 -20.96 -26.88
C SER A 224 -12.23 -21.84 -28.11
N PRO A 225 -12.85 -21.48 -29.24
CA PRO A 225 -12.86 -22.37 -30.40
C PRO A 225 -11.55 -22.26 -31.19
N PHE A 226 -10.58 -21.44 -30.77
CA PHE A 226 -9.45 -21.05 -31.60
C PHE A 226 -8.10 -21.45 -30.99
N SER A 227 -7.33 -22.23 -31.75
CA SER A 227 -5.86 -22.28 -31.62
C SER A 227 -5.22 -21.72 -32.88
N LEU A 228 -4.23 -20.85 -32.70
CA LEU A 228 -3.41 -20.27 -33.76
C LEU A 228 -1.96 -20.48 -33.39
N ASN A 229 -1.17 -21.11 -34.25
CA ASN A 229 0.26 -21.28 -34.06
C ASN A 229 1.00 -20.51 -35.15
N THR A 230 1.72 -19.47 -34.76
CA THR A 230 2.42 -18.59 -35.70
C THR A 230 3.80 -19.14 -36.08
N THR A 231 4.45 -19.88 -35.18
CA THR A 231 5.75 -20.57 -35.40
C THR A 231 6.00 -21.59 -34.29
N SER A 232 6.35 -22.85 -34.59
CA SER A 232 6.90 -23.87 -33.68
C SER A 232 6.45 -23.78 -32.21
N GLY A 233 5.15 -23.89 -31.95
CA GLY A 233 4.59 -23.91 -30.59
C GLY A 233 4.37 -22.54 -29.95
N THR A 234 4.42 -21.46 -30.75
CA THR A 234 4.22 -20.08 -30.31
C THR A 234 2.92 -19.52 -30.89
N GLY A 235 1.88 -19.51 -30.05
CA GLY A 235 0.60 -18.87 -30.37
C GLY A 235 -0.51 -19.25 -29.39
N ILE A 236 -1.73 -18.77 -29.65
CA ILE A 236 -2.90 -19.04 -28.80
C ILE A 236 -3.27 -20.52 -28.90
N GLN A 237 -3.37 -21.23 -27.78
CA GLN A 237 -3.80 -22.63 -27.76
C GLN A 237 -5.05 -22.79 -26.89
N SER A 238 -6.10 -23.33 -27.49
CA SER A 238 -7.30 -23.79 -26.80
C SER A 238 -7.10 -25.22 -26.28
N PRO A 239 -7.70 -25.60 -25.14
CA PRO A 239 -7.63 -26.98 -24.65
C PRO A 239 -8.32 -28.01 -25.56
N THR A 240 -9.20 -27.56 -26.47
CA THR A 240 -10.07 -28.44 -27.24
C THR A 240 -9.61 -28.66 -28.68
N ASN A 241 -8.50 -28.05 -29.12
CA ASN A 241 -7.93 -28.28 -30.44
C ASN A 241 -6.43 -28.01 -30.46
N THR A 242 -5.77 -28.45 -31.54
CA THR A 242 -4.31 -28.43 -31.65
C THR A 242 -3.89 -27.80 -32.96
N ALA A 243 -3.23 -26.64 -32.91
CA ALA A 243 -2.49 -26.08 -34.04
C ALA A 243 -0.99 -26.32 -33.80
N SER A 244 -0.40 -27.37 -34.37
CA SER A 244 0.99 -27.77 -34.13
C SER A 244 1.95 -27.48 -35.30
N GLY A 245 1.45 -27.33 -36.52
CA GLY A 245 2.27 -26.92 -37.66
C GLY A 245 2.61 -25.43 -37.62
N ASP A 246 3.67 -25.02 -38.32
CA ASP A 246 4.04 -23.60 -38.42
C ASP A 246 2.97 -22.82 -39.19
N ASN A 247 2.57 -21.64 -38.71
CA ASN A 247 1.44 -20.87 -39.30
C ASN A 247 0.12 -21.68 -39.41
N SER A 248 -0.08 -22.71 -38.58
CA SER A 248 -1.31 -23.51 -38.61
C SER A 248 -2.45 -22.89 -37.81
N THR A 249 -3.69 -23.20 -38.20
CA THR A 249 -4.92 -22.73 -37.55
C THR A 249 -5.85 -23.91 -37.30
N ALA A 250 -6.26 -24.13 -36.05
CA ALA A 250 -7.23 -25.15 -35.68
C ALA A 250 -8.44 -24.49 -35.00
N MET A 251 -9.65 -24.74 -35.53
CA MET A 251 -10.87 -24.13 -35.03
C MET A 251 -12.01 -25.13 -34.81
N GLY A 252 -12.60 -25.13 -33.62
CA GLY A 252 -13.65 -26.08 -33.21
C GLY A 252 -13.12 -27.28 -32.43
N GLU A 253 -14.02 -28.09 -31.86
CA GLU A 253 -13.66 -29.13 -30.87
C GLU A 253 -12.97 -30.35 -31.53
N SER A 254 -11.95 -30.87 -30.85
CA SER A 254 -11.11 -31.99 -31.28
C SER A 254 -10.45 -31.82 -32.65
N THR A 255 -10.25 -30.57 -33.11
CA THR A 255 -9.61 -30.29 -34.40
C THR A 255 -8.08 -30.28 -34.30
N ILE A 256 -7.40 -30.75 -35.35
CA ILE A 256 -5.94 -30.89 -35.39
C ILE A 256 -5.40 -30.32 -36.71
N ALA A 257 -4.66 -29.22 -36.66
CA ALA A 257 -3.91 -28.66 -37.78
C ALA A 257 -2.41 -28.90 -37.54
N SER A 258 -1.85 -29.94 -38.14
CA SER A 258 -0.48 -30.40 -37.86
C SER A 258 0.51 -30.20 -39.00
N GLY A 259 0.05 -29.90 -40.21
CA GLY A 259 0.92 -29.53 -41.32
C GLY A 259 1.29 -28.05 -41.29
N ASP A 260 2.40 -27.68 -41.92
CA ASP A 260 2.80 -26.28 -42.00
C ASP A 260 1.82 -25.49 -42.88
N THR A 261 1.39 -24.32 -42.44
CA THR A 261 0.37 -23.47 -43.06
C THR A 261 -0.97 -24.22 -43.26
N SER A 262 -1.27 -25.21 -42.41
CA SER A 262 -2.51 -25.99 -42.48
C SER A 262 -3.67 -25.32 -41.73
N THR A 263 -4.90 -25.58 -42.15
CA THR A 263 -6.12 -25.09 -41.49
C THR A 263 -7.11 -26.23 -41.26
N ALA A 264 -7.45 -26.52 -40.00
CA ALA A 264 -8.51 -27.46 -39.64
C ALA A 264 -9.69 -26.70 -39.01
N MET A 265 -10.92 -26.94 -39.47
CA MET A 265 -12.13 -26.31 -38.93
C MET A 265 -13.27 -27.33 -38.73
N GLY A 266 -14.02 -27.20 -37.63
CA GLY A 266 -15.25 -27.95 -37.37
C GLY A 266 -15.18 -28.90 -36.16
N LEU A 267 -15.70 -30.13 -36.27
CA LEU A 267 -15.69 -31.12 -35.18
C LEU A 267 -14.85 -32.33 -35.56
N SER A 268 -13.83 -32.65 -34.77
CA SER A 268 -12.95 -33.82 -34.97
C SER A 268 -12.29 -33.85 -36.35
N THR A 269 -11.93 -32.67 -36.88
CA THR A 269 -11.31 -32.53 -38.20
C THR A 269 -9.78 -32.44 -38.11
N THR A 270 -9.10 -33.06 -39.07
CA THR A 270 -7.63 -33.11 -39.09
C THR A 270 -7.09 -32.62 -40.44
N ALA A 271 -6.24 -31.59 -40.42
CA ALA A 271 -5.45 -31.11 -41.55
C ALA A 271 -3.96 -31.40 -41.27
N SER A 272 -3.45 -32.53 -41.78
CA SER A 272 -2.10 -32.99 -41.46
C SER A 272 -1.06 -32.77 -42.57
N GLY A 273 -1.48 -32.36 -43.76
CA GLY A 273 -0.57 -32.02 -44.85
C GLY A 273 -0.14 -30.56 -44.80
N ASP A 274 1.06 -30.27 -45.29
CA ASP A 274 1.49 -28.88 -45.49
C ASP A 274 0.56 -28.19 -46.50
N TYR A 275 0.22 -26.94 -46.21
CA TYR A 275 -0.72 -26.12 -46.99
C TYR A 275 -2.12 -26.74 -47.13
N SER A 276 -2.48 -27.71 -46.27
CA SER A 276 -3.77 -28.39 -46.36
C SER A 276 -4.90 -27.65 -45.65
N THR A 277 -6.13 -27.84 -46.10
CA THR A 277 -7.33 -27.34 -45.42
C THR A 277 -8.32 -28.49 -45.24
N ALA A 278 -8.78 -28.71 -44.01
CA ALA A 278 -9.84 -29.65 -43.66
C ALA A 278 -11.00 -28.91 -43.00
N MET A 279 -12.23 -29.12 -43.48
CA MET A 279 -13.44 -28.54 -42.93
C MET A 279 -14.53 -29.61 -42.84
N GLY A 280 -15.23 -29.72 -41.70
CA GLY A 280 -16.21 -30.78 -41.45
C GLY A 280 -17.06 -30.59 -40.20
#